data_AF-A0A0G1XHS3-F1
#
_entry.id   AF-A0A0G1XHS3-F1
#
_cell.length_a   1.000
_cell.length_b   1.000
_cell.length_c   1.000
_cell.angle_alpha   90.00
_cell.angle_beta   90.00
_cell.angle_gamma   90.00
#
_symmetry.space_group_name_H-M   'P 1'
#
loop_
_entity.id
_entity.type
_entity.pdbx_description
1 polymer ?
#
loop_
_entity_poly.entity_id
_entity_poly.type
_entity_poly.pdbx_seq_one_letter_code
_entity_poly.pdbx_strand_id
1 'polypeptide(L)'
;MAEYWLGNTQLDRSVFRSLRRFTGTDVRGVHKEVCRRLWKERVVALFQFLPDENDVWCALQRLSRRGRVDKYTFEDRAGNHVHYRVNCRSW
;
A
#
# COMPACT_ATOMS: atom_id res chain seq x y z
N MET A 1 -14.89 14.37 11.19
CA MET A 1 -14.17 13.48 10.26
C MET A 1 -12.83 14.14 10.00
N ALA A 2 -11.71 13.57 10.45
CA ALA A 2 -10.41 14.13 10.14
C ALA A 2 -10.21 14.00 8.63
N GLU A 3 -10.20 15.13 7.91
CA GLU A 3 -9.83 15.14 6.50
C GLU A 3 -8.38 14.68 6.40
N TYR A 4 -8.18 13.44 5.98
CA TYR A 4 -6.85 12.93 5.67
C TYR A 4 -6.25 13.85 4.59
N TRP A 5 -5.15 14.52 4.93
CA TRP A 5 -4.45 15.44 4.03
C TRP A 5 -3.97 14.75 2.74
N LEU A 6 -3.84 13.42 2.77
CA LEU A 6 -3.46 12.60 1.62
C LEU A 6 -4.73 12.10 0.90
N GLY A 7 -5.07 12.71 -0.24
CA GLY A 7 -6.22 12.27 -1.04
C GLY A 7 -6.07 10.82 -1.54
N ASN A 8 -7.20 10.12 -1.72
CA ASN A 8 -7.25 8.71 -2.15
C ASN A 8 -6.35 8.41 -3.37
N THR A 9 -6.31 9.30 -4.35
CA THR A 9 -5.48 9.16 -5.56
C THR A 9 -3.97 9.20 -5.25
N GLN A 10 -3.55 10.05 -4.31
CA GLN A 10 -2.14 10.11 -3.90
C GLN A 10 -1.75 8.88 -3.09
N LEU A 11 -2.62 8.43 -2.17
CA LEU A 11 -2.40 7.20 -1.42
C LEU A 11 -2.28 5.98 -2.35
N ASP A 12 -3.20 5.85 -3.31
CA ASP A 12 -3.16 4.78 -4.33
C ASP A 12 -1.82 4.78 -5.09
N ARG A 13 -1.30 5.97 -5.48
CA ARG A 13 0.00 6.08 -6.16
C ARG A 13 1.16 5.65 -5.26
N SER A 14 1.15 6.07 -4.00
CA SER A 14 2.20 5.71 -3.03
C SER A 14 2.22 4.21 -2.76
N VAL A 15 1.05 3.61 -2.50
CA VAL A 15 0.88 2.15 -2.31
C VAL A 15 1.35 1.37 -3.54
N PHE A 16 0.92 1.79 -4.73
CA PHE A 16 1.34 1.15 -5.97
C PHE A 16 2.86 1.21 -6.18
N ARG A 17 3.48 2.37 -5.94
CA ARG A 17 4.94 2.53 -6.04
C ARG A 17 5.69 1.70 -5.02
N SER A 18 5.17 1.58 -3.79
CA SER A 18 5.75 0.74 -2.74
C SER A 18 5.73 -0.73 -3.14
N LEU A 19 4.58 -1.23 -3.62
CA LEU A 19 4.47 -2.60 -4.11
C LEU A 19 5.34 -2.92 -5.33
N ARG A 20 5.65 -1.94 -6.19
CA ARG A 20 6.59 -2.16 -7.33
C ARG A 20 8.01 -2.51 -6.88
N ARG A 21 8.45 -2.00 -5.72
CA ARG A 21 9.80 -2.28 -5.18
C ARG A 21 9.80 -3.40 -4.16
N PHE A 22 8.67 -3.60 -3.50
CA PHE A 22 8.52 -4.55 -2.42
C PHE A 22 7.32 -5.45 -2.71
N THR A 23 7.53 -6.45 -3.57
CA THR A 23 6.50 -7.39 -4.02
C THR A 23 6.37 -8.55 -3.05
N GLY A 24 5.14 -9.06 -2.89
CA GLY A 24 4.90 -10.30 -2.17
C GLY A 24 5.02 -10.16 -0.67
N THR A 25 4.38 -9.14 -0.13
CA THR A 25 4.25 -8.93 1.32
C THR A 25 2.79 -8.74 1.70
N ASP A 26 2.51 -8.89 2.99
CA ASP A 26 1.21 -8.67 3.59
C ASP A 26 0.89 -7.16 3.72
N VAL A 27 -0.35 -6.83 4.10
CA VAL A 27 -0.78 -5.42 4.28
C VAL A 27 0.17 -4.65 5.21
N ARG A 28 0.65 -5.31 6.27
CA ARG A 28 1.55 -4.71 7.25
C ARG A 28 2.91 -4.37 6.67
N GLY A 29 3.48 -5.24 5.85
CA GLY A 29 4.70 -4.96 5.11
C GLY A 29 4.53 -3.84 4.10
N VAL A 30 3.41 -3.82 3.37
CA VAL A 30 3.07 -2.70 2.46
C VAL A 30 2.97 -1.39 3.24
N HIS A 31 2.28 -1.38 4.38
CA HIS A 31 2.09 -0.20 5.22
C HIS A 31 3.42 0.38 5.69
N LYS A 32 4.32 -0.46 6.24
CA LYS A 32 5.65 -0.02 6.66
C LYS A 32 6.43 0.64 5.53
N GLU A 33 6.39 0.05 4.33
CA GLU A 33 7.10 0.60 3.18
C GLU A 33 6.46 1.90 2.66
N VAL A 34 5.13 2.00 2.67
CA VAL A 34 4.41 3.24 2.34
C VAL A 34 4.77 4.35 3.31
N CYS A 35 4.69 4.11 4.62
CA CYS A 35 5.09 5.09 5.64
C CYS A 35 6.54 5.51 5.49
N ARG A 36 7.47 4.55 5.33
CA ARG A 36 8.89 4.83 5.11
C ARG A 36 9.11 5.71 3.87
N ARG A 37 8.40 5.42 2.78
CA ARG A 37 8.50 6.17 1.53
C ARG A 37 7.97 7.58 1.66
N LEU A 38 6.79 7.73 2.25
CA LEU A 38 6.16 9.03 2.46
C LEU A 38 7.04 9.97 3.31
N TRP A 39 7.72 9.42 4.32
CA TRP A 39 8.76 10.13 5.07
C TRP A 39 9.99 10.49 4.22
N LYS A 40 10.56 9.50 3.52
CA LYS A 40 11.78 9.70 2.72
C LYS A 40 11.60 10.70 1.58
N GLU A 41 10.44 10.64 0.92
CA GLU A 41 10.08 11.54 -0.18
C GLU A 41 9.58 12.91 0.31
N ARG A 42 9.59 13.16 1.64
CA ARG A 42 9.10 14.39 2.27
C ARG A 42 7.68 14.78 1.83
N VAL A 43 6.86 13.76 1.54
CA VAL A 43 5.45 13.95 1.16
C VAL A 43 4.62 14.33 2.39
N VAL A 44 5.05 13.85 3.57
CA VAL A 44 4.41 14.11 4.87
C VAL A 44 5.23 15.18 5.59
N ALA A 45 4.57 16.23 6.08
CA ALA A 45 5.17 17.19 7.01
C ALA A 45 5.30 16.57 8.42
N LEU A 46 6.23 17.06 9.23
CA LEU A 46 6.52 16.54 10.58
C LEU A 46 5.28 16.40 11.51
N PHE A 47 4.23 17.18 11.28
CA PHE A 47 3.00 17.20 12.09
C PHE A 47 1.80 16.49 11.43
N GLN A 48 1.98 15.92 10.24
CA GLN A 48 0.92 15.23 9.52
C GLN A 48 0.87 13.75 9.92
N PHE A 49 -0.35 13.25 10.12
CA PHE A 49 -0.58 11.83 10.42
C PHE A 49 -0.24 10.98 9.19
N LEU A 50 0.53 9.91 9.42
CA LEU A 50 0.74 8.88 8.41
C LEU A 50 -0.54 8.07 8.18
N PRO A 51 -0.73 7.48 6.98
CA PRO A 51 -1.83 6.54 6.77
C PRO A 51 -1.67 5.34 7.70
N ASP A 52 -2.78 4.82 8.19
CA ASP A 52 -2.81 3.60 8.99
C ASP A 52 -2.88 2.34 8.09
N GLU A 53 -2.91 1.15 8.71
CA GLU A 53 -3.00 -0.11 7.96
C GLU A 53 -4.35 -0.26 7.22
N ASN A 54 -5.43 0.32 7.75
CA ASN A 54 -6.76 0.27 7.12
C ASN A 54 -6.82 1.15 5.88
N ASP A 55 -6.17 2.32 5.90
CA ASP A 55 -6.03 3.21 4.75
C ASP A 55 -5.31 2.50 3.60
N VAL A 56 -4.20 1.84 3.93
CA VAL A 56 -3.40 1.06 2.98
C VAL A 56 -4.21 -0.13 2.45
N TRP A 57 -4.93 -0.83 3.32
CA TRP A 57 -5.83 -1.90 2.90
C TRP A 57 -6.91 -1.41 1.94
N CYS A 58 -7.57 -0.29 2.24
CA CYS A 58 -8.57 0.33 1.35
C CYS A 58 -7.96 0.70 0.00
N ALA A 59 -6.76 1.26 -0.03
CA ALA A 59 -6.04 1.57 -1.26
C ALA A 59 -5.69 0.31 -2.06
N LEU A 60 -5.26 -0.77 -1.41
CA LEU A 60 -5.02 -2.06 -2.04
C LEU A 60 -6.30 -2.64 -2.67
N GLN A 61 -7.45 -2.55 -1.98
CA GLN A 61 -8.74 -2.97 -2.54
C GLN A 61 -9.11 -2.15 -3.79
N ARG A 62 -8.93 -0.82 -3.76
CA ARG A 62 -9.17 0.04 -4.93
C ARG A 62 -8.26 -0.30 -6.11
N LEU A 63 -6.97 -0.50 -5.85
CA LEU A 63 -5.98 -0.85 -6.88
C LEU A 63 -6.25 -2.24 -7.47
N SER A 64 -6.70 -3.19 -6.64
CA SER A 64 -7.07 -4.53 -7.08
C SER A 64 -8.32 -4.53 -7.94
N ARG A 65 -9.37 -3.79 -7.55
CA ARG A 65 -10.58 -3.59 -8.38
C ARG A 65 -10.27 -2.95 -9.73
N ARG A 66 -9.23 -2.11 -9.81
CA ARG A 66 -8.74 -1.50 -11.06
C ARG A 66 -7.80 -2.41 -11.86
N GLY A 67 -7.58 -3.65 -11.42
CA GLY A 67 -6.69 -4.63 -12.08
C GLY A 67 -5.19 -4.32 -11.97
N ARG A 68 -4.78 -3.33 -11.16
CA ARG A 68 -3.37 -2.92 -11.07
C ARG A 68 -2.54 -3.72 -10.08
N VAL A 69 -3.20 -4.36 -9.11
CA VAL A 69 -2.58 -5.13 -8.04
C VAL A 69 -3.31 -6.45 -7.89
N ASP A 70 -2.57 -7.55 -7.89
CA ASP A 70 -3.10 -8.88 -7.62
C ASP A 70 -2.99 -9.19 -6.13
N LYS A 71 -4.04 -9.83 -5.60
CA LYS A 71 -4.08 -10.42 -4.27
C LYS A 71 -3.93 -11.93 -4.40
N TYR A 72 -3.05 -12.53 -3.62
CA TYR A 72 -2.88 -13.99 -3.57
C TYR A 72 -2.56 -14.46 -2.16
N THR A 73 -2.91 -15.71 -1.85
CA THR A 73 -2.56 -16.33 -0.57
C THR A 73 -1.16 -16.90 -0.67
N PHE A 74 -0.33 -16.62 0.33
CA PHE A 74 1.02 -17.17 0.46
C PHE A 74 1.12 -17.89 1.81
N GLU A 75 1.57 -19.13 1.77
CA GLU A 75 1.84 -19.91 2.97
C GLU A 75 3.27 -19.61 3.41
N ASP A 76 3.41 -18.92 4.54
CA ASP A 76 4.70 -18.69 5.18
C ASP A 76 4.83 -19.58 6.43
N ARG A 77 5.97 -19.45 7.14
CA ARG A 77 6.23 -20.22 8.37
C ARG A 77 5.30 -19.86 9.53
N ALA A 78 4.57 -18.75 9.45
CA ALA A 78 3.61 -18.27 10.45
C ALA A 78 2.15 -18.59 10.08
N GLY A 79 1.88 -19.00 8.84
CA GLY A 79 0.58 -19.48 8.36
C GLY A 79 0.22 -18.96 6.97
N ASN A 80 -1.08 -18.96 6.66
CA ASN A 80 -1.60 -18.46 5.39
C ASN A 80 -1.83 -16.95 5.47
N HIS A 81 -0.95 -16.17 4.84
CA HIS A 81 -1.04 -14.71 4.77
C HIS A 81 -1.48 -14.23 3.38
N VAL A 82 -2.23 -13.13 3.34
CA VAL A 82 -2.65 -12.50 2.08
C VAL A 82 -1.56 -11.55 1.61
N HIS A 83 -0.94 -11.85 0.48
CA HIS A 83 0.12 -11.06 -0.12
C HIS A 83 -0.39 -10.29 -1.33
N TYR A 84 0.29 -9.18 -1.62
CA TYR A 84 -0.04 -8.29 -2.74
C TYR A 84 1.16 -8.14 -3.68
N ARG A 85 0.89 -8.07 -4.99
CA ARG A 85 1.91 -7.76 -6.01
C ARG A 85 1.33 -6.85 -7.09
N VAL A 86 2.18 -6.07 -7.72
CA VAL A 86 1.77 -5.28 -8.89
C VAL A 86 1.53 -6.19 -10.09
N ASN A 87 0.42 -5.98 -10.79
CA ASN A 87 0.12 -6.70 -12.00
C ASN A 87 0.84 -6.04 -13.19
N CYS A 88 1.88 -6.71 -13.70
CA CYS A 88 2.68 -6.23 -14.83
C CYS A 88 1.92 -6.14 -16.16
N ARG A 89 0.70 -6.70 -16.25
CA ARG A 89 -0.12 -6.70 -17.49
C ARG A 89 -0.98 -5.43 -17.66
N SER A 90 -0.92 -4.49 -16.73
CA SER A 90 -1.81 -3.31 -16.66
C SER A 90 -1.24 -2.06 -17.35
N TRP A 91 -0.41 -2.23 -18.38
CA TRP A 91 0.18 -1.13 -19.17
C TRP A 91 -0.64 -0.85 -20.41
#